data_AF-A0A627LX44-F1
#
_entry.id   AF-A0A627LX44-F1
#
_cell.length_a   1.000
_cell.length_b   1.000
_cell.length_c   1.000
_cell.angle_alpha   90.00
_cell.angle_beta   90.00
_cell.angle_gamma   90.00
#
_symmetry.space_group_name_H-M   'P 1'
#
loop_
_entity.id
_entity.type
_entity.pdbx_description
1 polymer ?
#
loop_
_entity_poly.entity_id
_entity_poly.type
_entity_poly.pdbx_seq_one_letter_code
_entity_poly.pdbx_strand_id
1 'polypeptide(L)' 'MATITELQEARVALHDLMTGKRVATVQKDGRRV' A
#
# COMPACT_ATOMS: atom_id res chain seq x y z
N MET A 1 9.33 12.80 0.73
CA MET A 1 8.42 13.11 1.85
C MET A 1 7.12 12.39 1.51
N ALA A 2 6.65 11.47 2.36
CA ALA A 2 5.47 10.69 2.03
C ALA A 2 4.22 11.60 2.02
N THR A 3 3.44 11.50 0.95
CA THR A 3 2.19 12.23 0.75
C THR A 3 1.03 11.53 1.47
N ILE A 4 -0.07 12.26 1.69
CA ILE A 4 -1.29 11.68 2.28
C ILE A 4 -1.83 10.54 1.40
N THR A 5 -1.68 10.65 0.08
CA THR A 5 -2.09 9.63 -0.88
C THR A 5 -1.31 8.33 -0.69
N GLU A 6 0.02 8.40 -0.56
CA GLU A 6 0.87 7.22 -0.30
C GLU A 6 0.53 6.57 1.06
N LEU A 7 0.18 7.38 2.07
CA LEU A 7 -0.27 6.85 3.36
C LEU A 7 -1.62 6.12 3.25
N GLN A 8 -2.55 6.63 2.44
CA GLN A 8 -3.84 5.98 2.22
C GLN A 8 -3.70 4.67 1.45
N GLU A 9 -2.89 4.64 0.39
CA GLU A 9 -2.60 3.41 -0.36
C GLU A 9 -1.99 2.34 0.55
N ALA A 10 -1.00 2.71 1.37
CA ALA A 10 -0.37 1.79 2.31
C ALA A 10 -1.37 1.24 3.35
N ARG A 11 -2.29 2.07 3.85
CA ARG A 11 -3.32 1.63 4.81
C ARG A 11 -4.29 0.63 4.19
N VAL A 12 -4.71 0.85 2.94
CA VAL A 12 -5.59 -0.09 2.23
C VAL A 12 -4.87 -1.40 1.96
N ALA A 13 -3.62 -1.34 1.48
CA ALA A 13 -2.79 -2.52 1.24
C ALA A 13 -2.58 -3.35 2.51
N LEU A 14 -2.37 -2.69 3.65
CA LEU A 14 -2.27 -3.37 4.95
C LEU A 14 -3.58 -4.07 5.33
N HIS A 15 -4.72 -3.39 5.21
CA HIS A 15 -6.02 -3.97 5.50
C HIS A 15 -6.30 -5.21 4.62
N ASP A 16 -5.99 -5.12 3.34
CA ASP A 16 -6.10 -6.21 2.37
C ASP A 16 -5.31 -7.46 2.79
N LEU A 17 -4.07 -7.26 3.26
CA LEU A 17 -3.24 -8.34 3.79
C LEU A 17 -3.83 -8.97 5.06
N MET A 18 -4.37 -8.15 5.96
CA MET A 18 -4.98 -8.63 7.19
C MET A 18 -6.33 -9.34 6.95
N THR A 19 -7.03 -9.01 5.88
CA THR A 19 -8.35 -9.59 5.52
C THR A 19 -8.26 -10.81 4.61
N GLY A 20 -7.05 -11.33 4.39
CA GLY A 20 -6.84 -12.63 3.76
C GLY A 20 -6.21 -12.59 2.37
N LYS A 21 -5.90 -11.42 1.81
CA LYS A 21 -5.01 -11.37 0.65
C LYS A 21 -3.59 -11.73 1.08
N ARG A 22 -2.92 -12.54 0.27
CA ARG A 22 -1.54 -12.98 0.54
C ARG A 22 -0.50 -11.98 0.06
N VAL A 23 -0.87 -11.11 -0.89
CA VAL A 23 0.01 -10.12 -1.51
C VAL A 23 -0.81 -8.86 -1.77
N ALA A 24 -0.22 -7.70 -1.49
CA ALA A 24 -0.71 -6.39 -1.87
C ALA A 24 0.44 -5.63 -2.54
N THR A 25 0.13 -4.74 -3.49
CA THR A 25 1.13 -3.94 -4.18
C THR A 25 0.85 -2.46 -4.04
N VAL A 26 1.88 -1.67 -3.81
CA VAL A 26 1.80 -0.20 -3.68
C VAL A 26 2.77 0.48 -4.64
N GLN A 27 2.51 1.75 -4.98
CA GLN A 27 3.48 2.57 -5.71
C GLN A 27 4.31 3.36 -4.70
N LYS A 28 5.62 3.23 -4.78
CA LYS A 28 6.55 3.97 -3.93
C LYS A 28 7.72 4.46 -4.76
N ASP A 29 8.00 5.75 -4.71
CA ASP A 29 9.12 6.37 -5.42
C ASP A 29 9.14 6.00 -6.92
N GLY A 30 7.94 5.88 -7.53
CA GLY A 30 7.75 5.48 -8.93
C GLY A 30 7.97 4.00 -9.23
N ARG A 31 8.11 3.15 -8.21
CA ARG A 31 8.28 1.69 -8.34
C ARG A 31 7.11 0.96 -7.69
N ARG A 32 6.69 -0.12 -8.32
CA ARG A 32 5.71 -1.05 -7.75
C ARG A 32 6.42 -1.99 -6.79
N VAL A 33 5.95 -2.04 -5.55
CA VAL A 33 6.47 -2.92 -4.48
C VAL A 33 5.36 -3.80 -3.96
#